data_AF-C0M4Y5-F1
#
_entry.id   AF-C0M4Y5-F1
#
_cell.length_a   1.000
_cell.length_b   1.000
_cell.length_c   1.000
_cell.angle_alpha   90.00
_cell.angle_beta   90.00
_cell.angle_gamma   90.00
#
_symmetry.space_group_name_H-M   'P 1'
#
loop_
_entity.id
_entity.type
_entity.pdbx_description
1 polymer ?
#
loop_
_entity_poly.entity_id
_entity_poly.type
_entity_poly.pdbx_seq_one_letter_code
_entity_poly.pdbx_strand_id
1 'polypeptide(L)'
;IDLFEKGRTNPNGCPIAATFYVSHEWTDYSMVQNLYATGHEMASHSVSHSFGEQFSERKWLREIGGQREILAAYGGVRLEDIRGMRAPFLSVGGNKMFKMLHDGNFTYDSSMPIYENKPPSWPYTLDYKVHHDCMIPPCPTRSYPGVWEVPMVMWQDLNGGRCSMGDACSNPPNADGV
;
A
#
# COMPACT_ATOMS: atom_id res chain seq x y z
N ILE A 1 23.72 4.30 -5.87
CA ILE A 1 23.05 4.15 -4.55
C ILE A 1 21.63 3.65 -4.85
N ASP A 2 21.35 2.38 -5.12
CA ASP A 2 21.90 1.09 -4.62
C ASP A 2 21.39 0.63 -3.27
N LEU A 3 20.16 1.01 -2.94
CA LEU A 3 19.49 0.51 -1.75
C LEU A 3 19.31 -1.03 -1.81
N PHE A 4 18.93 -1.57 -2.97
CA PHE A 4 18.66 -3.00 -3.17
C PHE A 4 19.78 -3.75 -3.89
N GLU A 5 20.95 -3.13 -4.01
CA GLU A 5 22.13 -3.77 -4.60
C GLU A 5 22.74 -4.83 -3.68
N LYS A 6 23.67 -5.60 -4.25
CA LYS A 6 24.30 -6.74 -3.57
C LYS A 6 25.03 -6.28 -2.30
N GLY A 7 24.57 -6.76 -1.15
CA GLY A 7 25.26 -6.57 0.13
C GLY A 7 24.32 -6.46 1.33
N ARG A 8 23.08 -5.99 1.14
CA ARG A 8 22.09 -5.92 2.22
C ARG A 8 21.26 -7.20 2.27
N THR A 9 21.41 -7.95 3.34
CA THR A 9 20.71 -9.21 3.57
C THR A 9 19.98 -9.19 4.90
N ASN A 10 18.87 -9.91 4.96
CA ASN A 10 18.17 -10.23 6.18
C ASN A 10 18.99 -11.28 7.00
N PRO A 11 18.71 -11.46 8.30
CA PRO A 11 19.41 -12.46 9.13
C PRO A 11 19.36 -13.90 8.62
N ASN A 12 18.40 -14.22 7.73
CA ASN A 12 18.30 -15.52 7.07
C ASN A 12 19.19 -15.65 5.81
N GLY A 13 19.99 -14.62 5.48
CA GLY A 13 20.88 -14.60 4.32
C GLY A 13 20.21 -14.21 2.99
N CYS A 14 18.88 -14.05 2.95
CA CYS A 14 18.19 -13.57 1.75
C CYS A 14 18.43 -12.07 1.55
N PRO A 15 18.44 -11.56 0.30
CA PRO A 15 18.43 -10.12 0.05
C PRO A 15 17.25 -9.43 0.75
N ILE A 16 17.44 -8.17 1.13
CA ILE A 16 16.31 -7.35 1.59
C ILE A 16 15.30 -7.17 0.45
N ALA A 17 14.01 -7.19 0.79
CA ALA A 17 12.93 -7.01 -0.16
C ALA A 17 12.10 -5.77 0.21
N ALA A 18 11.27 -5.34 -0.74
CA ALA A 18 10.39 -4.20 -0.58
C ALA A 18 9.13 -4.43 -1.40
N THR A 19 8.08 -3.69 -1.05
CA THR A 19 6.82 -3.64 -1.79
C THR A 19 6.71 -2.31 -2.49
N PHE A 20 6.44 -2.33 -3.79
CA PHE A 20 6.25 -1.15 -4.61
C PHE A 20 4.77 -1.02 -4.96
N TYR A 21 4.13 0.04 -4.46
CA TYR A 21 2.79 0.43 -4.89
C TYR A 21 2.93 1.29 -6.14
N VAL A 22 2.65 0.72 -7.31
CA VAL A 22 2.96 1.33 -8.61
C VAL A 22 1.72 1.96 -9.23
N SER A 23 1.81 3.24 -9.60
CA SER A 23 0.81 3.92 -10.44
C SER A 23 1.16 3.82 -11.92
N HIS A 24 0.18 3.98 -12.82
CA HIS A 24 0.45 3.77 -14.25
C HIS A 24 1.28 4.88 -14.90
N GLU A 25 0.89 6.13 -14.70
CA GLU A 25 1.42 7.26 -15.45
C GLU A 25 2.94 7.41 -15.22
N TRP A 26 3.70 7.57 -16.32
CA TRP A 26 5.16 7.74 -16.32
C TRP A 26 5.99 6.58 -15.73
N THR A 27 5.38 5.41 -15.52
CA THR A 27 6.10 4.21 -15.07
C THR A 27 6.84 3.55 -16.22
N ASP A 28 8.15 3.35 -16.04
CA ASP A 28 8.96 2.47 -16.88
C ASP A 28 8.75 1.01 -16.43
N TYR A 29 7.93 0.28 -17.18
CA TYR A 29 7.59 -1.11 -16.87
C TYR A 29 8.77 -2.09 -17.03
N SER A 30 9.86 -1.70 -17.72
CA SER A 30 11.08 -2.52 -17.73
C SER A 30 11.76 -2.52 -16.36
N MET A 31 11.68 -1.40 -15.62
CA MET A 31 12.18 -1.32 -14.25
C MET A 31 11.29 -2.10 -13.28
N VAL A 32 9.97 -2.06 -13.48
CA VAL A 32 9.01 -2.90 -12.73
C VAL A 32 9.38 -4.38 -12.89
N GLN A 33 9.61 -4.83 -14.13
CA GLN A 33 10.00 -6.20 -14.41
C GLN A 33 11.31 -6.58 -13.72
N ASN A 34 12.32 -5.71 -13.77
CA ASN A 34 13.61 -5.94 -13.13
C ASN A 34 13.48 -6.07 -11.60
N LEU A 35 12.71 -5.18 -10.96
CA LEU A 35 12.49 -5.22 -9.51
C LEU A 35 11.70 -6.47 -9.10
N TYR A 36 10.68 -6.83 -9.87
CA TYR A 36 9.93 -8.06 -9.64
C TYR A 36 10.82 -9.31 -9.79
N ALA A 37 11.66 -9.35 -10.83
CA ALA A 37 12.59 -10.46 -11.06
C ALA A 37 13.64 -10.62 -9.94
N THR A 38 13.98 -9.54 -9.23
CA THR A 38 14.88 -9.59 -8.06
C THR A 38 14.15 -9.89 -6.74
N GLY A 39 12.86 -10.21 -6.77
CA GLY A 39 12.09 -10.68 -5.63
C GLY A 39 11.34 -9.59 -4.85
N HIS A 40 11.20 -8.39 -5.41
CA HIS A 40 10.34 -7.36 -4.83
C HIS A 40 8.87 -7.58 -5.18
N GLU A 41 7.97 -7.18 -4.28
CA GLU A 41 6.53 -7.25 -4.51
C GLU A 41 6.05 -6.03 -5.31
N MET A 42 5.18 -6.26 -6.30
CA MET A 42 4.50 -5.21 -7.05
C MET A 42 3.01 -5.20 -6.67
N ALA A 43 2.53 -4.06 -6.21
CA ALA A 43 1.17 -3.84 -5.78
C ALA A 43 0.55 -2.65 -6.51
N SER A 44 -0.78 -2.60 -6.57
CA SER A 44 -1.50 -1.58 -7.33
C SER A 44 -1.58 -0.25 -6.57
N HIS A 45 -1.24 0.85 -7.24
CA HIS A 45 -1.44 2.22 -6.74
C HIS A 45 -2.31 3.07 -7.67
N SER A 46 -3.31 2.44 -8.28
CA SER A 46 -4.24 3.00 -9.27
C SER A 46 -3.61 3.34 -10.64
N VAL A 47 -4.46 3.55 -11.64
CA VAL A 47 -4.00 3.99 -12.97
C VAL A 47 -3.73 5.49 -12.94
N SER A 48 -4.71 6.27 -12.49
CA SER A 48 -4.72 7.73 -12.63
C SER A 48 -4.16 8.50 -11.45
N HIS A 49 -3.84 7.83 -10.33
CA HIS A 49 -3.36 8.46 -9.11
C HIS A 49 -4.28 9.61 -8.62
N SER A 50 -5.60 9.41 -8.71
CA SER A 50 -6.61 10.41 -8.29
C SER A 50 -7.27 10.03 -6.96
N PHE A 51 -7.88 11.02 -6.28
CA PHE A 51 -8.52 10.83 -4.97
C PHE A 51 -9.71 9.85 -5.05
N GLY A 52 -9.59 8.75 -4.31
CA GLY A 52 -10.50 7.61 -4.41
C GLY A 52 -11.76 7.67 -3.54
N GLU A 53 -11.84 8.59 -2.58
CA GLU A 53 -12.94 8.70 -1.60
C GLU A 53 -14.34 8.61 -2.25
N GLN A 54 -14.55 9.29 -3.37
CA GLN A 54 -15.86 9.37 -4.04
C GLN A 54 -16.05 8.35 -5.16
N PHE A 55 -15.07 7.48 -5.41
CA PHE A 55 -15.20 6.50 -6.48
C PHE A 55 -16.35 5.53 -6.21
N SER A 56 -17.05 5.19 -7.29
CA SER A 56 -17.90 4.00 -7.31
C SER A 56 -17.03 2.74 -7.23
N GLU A 57 -17.60 1.64 -6.76
CA GLU A 57 -16.94 0.31 -6.78
C GLU A 57 -16.40 -0.03 -8.18
N ARG A 58 -17.19 0.25 -9.23
CA ARG A 58 -16.76 0.09 -10.64
C ARG A 58 -15.57 0.96 -11.01
N LYS A 59 -15.48 2.18 -10.48
CA LYS A 59 -14.33 3.07 -10.73
C LYS A 59 -13.11 2.56 -9.96
N TRP A 60 -13.27 2.15 -8.70
CA TRP A 60 -12.22 1.45 -7.94
C TRP A 60 -11.68 0.24 -8.69
N LEU A 61 -12.54 -0.59 -9.29
CA LEU A 61 -12.12 -1.76 -10.06
C LEU A 61 -11.30 -1.34 -11.29
N ARG A 62 -11.73 -0.30 -12.02
CA ARG A 62 -10.97 0.21 -13.17
C ARG A 62 -9.63 0.81 -12.78
N GLU A 63 -9.53 1.44 -11.61
CA GLU A 63 -8.30 2.04 -11.14
C GLU A 63 -7.34 0.98 -10.57
N ILE A 64 -7.80 0.19 -9.61
CA ILE A 64 -6.93 -0.74 -8.88
C ILE A 64 -6.79 -2.06 -9.61
N GLY A 65 -7.90 -2.67 -10.04
CA GLY A 65 -7.91 -3.87 -10.85
C GLY A 65 -7.31 -3.63 -12.24
N GLY A 66 -7.62 -2.47 -12.86
CA GLY A 66 -7.00 -2.09 -14.13
C GLY A 66 -5.48 -1.96 -14.02
N GLN A 67 -4.96 -1.32 -12.97
CA GLN A 67 -3.52 -1.24 -12.78
C GLN A 67 -2.87 -2.61 -12.49
N ARG A 68 -3.58 -3.55 -11.84
CA ARG A 68 -3.13 -4.94 -11.73
C ARG A 68 -2.96 -5.61 -13.10
N GLU A 69 -3.92 -5.45 -14.01
CA GLU A 69 -3.80 -5.97 -15.38
C GLU A 69 -2.64 -5.32 -16.15
N ILE A 70 -2.43 -4.01 -15.99
CA ILE A 70 -1.35 -3.27 -16.65
C ILE A 70 0.03 -3.74 -16.12
N LEU A 71 0.19 -3.91 -14.81
CA LEU A 71 1.41 -4.45 -14.20
C LEU A 71 1.74 -5.85 -14.74
N ALA A 72 0.72 -6.70 -14.90
CA ALA A 72 0.92 -8.02 -15.47
C ALA A 72 1.29 -7.97 -16.96
N ALA A 73 0.56 -7.18 -17.75
CA ALA A 73 0.74 -7.11 -19.19
C ALA A 73 2.06 -6.46 -19.61
N TYR A 74 2.47 -5.37 -18.95
CA TYR A 74 3.63 -4.57 -19.37
C TYR A 74 4.85 -4.75 -18.46
N GLY A 75 4.64 -5.04 -17.17
CA GLY A 75 5.71 -5.24 -16.19
C GLY A 75 6.18 -6.69 -16.04
N GLY A 76 5.56 -7.64 -16.73
CA GLY A 76 5.92 -9.06 -16.64
C GLY A 76 5.68 -9.70 -15.27
N VAL A 77 4.92 -9.03 -14.40
CA VAL A 77 4.54 -9.54 -13.08
C VAL A 77 3.46 -10.61 -13.26
N ARG A 78 3.53 -11.72 -12.53
CA ARG A 78 2.45 -12.70 -12.57
C ARG A 78 1.19 -12.09 -11.97
N LEU A 79 0.04 -12.25 -12.64
CA LEU A 79 -1.21 -11.61 -12.23
C LEU A 79 -1.60 -12.04 -10.80
N GLU A 80 -1.38 -13.31 -10.47
CA GLU A 80 -1.63 -13.90 -9.15
C GLU A 80 -0.69 -13.40 -8.03
N ASP A 81 0.42 -12.74 -8.37
CA ASP A 81 1.36 -12.17 -7.41
C ASP A 81 1.07 -10.69 -7.12
N ILE A 82 0.20 -10.04 -7.90
CA ILE A 82 -0.26 -8.66 -7.66
C ILE A 82 -1.46 -8.70 -6.71
N ARG A 83 -1.16 -8.83 -5.42
CA ARG A 83 -2.15 -9.14 -4.37
C ARG A 83 -2.58 -7.93 -3.55
N GLY A 84 -1.75 -6.90 -3.51
CA GLY A 84 -1.94 -5.72 -2.68
C GLY A 84 -2.44 -4.50 -3.44
N MET A 85 -2.98 -3.55 -2.67
CA MET A 85 -3.13 -2.18 -3.12
C MET A 85 -2.78 -1.16 -2.04
N ARG A 86 -2.54 0.08 -2.48
CA ARG A 86 -2.56 1.28 -1.64
C ARG A 86 -3.32 2.37 -2.39
N ALA A 87 -4.20 3.09 -1.71
CA ALA A 87 -4.99 4.18 -2.27
C ALA A 87 -4.12 5.43 -2.44
N PRO A 88 -4.21 6.14 -3.58
CA PRO A 88 -3.58 7.45 -3.74
C PRO A 88 -3.95 8.40 -2.59
N PHE A 89 -2.96 9.12 -2.08
CA PHE A 89 -3.10 10.07 -0.97
C PHE A 89 -3.66 9.47 0.34
N LEU A 90 -3.65 8.14 0.48
CA LEU A 90 -4.31 7.41 1.56
C LEU A 90 -5.83 7.72 1.64
N SER A 91 -6.41 8.16 0.53
CA SER A 91 -7.84 8.48 0.39
C SER A 91 -8.63 7.20 0.12
N VAL A 92 -8.97 6.50 1.20
CA VAL A 92 -9.77 5.27 1.18
C VAL A 92 -11.21 5.52 0.72
N GLY A 93 -11.82 4.53 0.06
CA GLY A 93 -13.19 4.63 -0.49
C GLY A 93 -14.27 3.95 0.35
N GLY A 94 -14.01 3.71 1.64
CA GLY A 94 -14.89 2.98 2.56
C GLY A 94 -15.39 1.66 1.99
N ASN A 95 -16.64 1.32 2.27
CA ASN A 95 -17.27 0.06 1.84
C ASN A 95 -17.17 -0.21 0.32
N LYS A 96 -17.11 0.83 -0.54
CA LYS A 96 -17.04 0.64 -1.99
C LYS A 96 -15.66 0.12 -2.43
N MET A 97 -14.60 0.63 -1.80
CA MET A 97 -13.23 0.19 -2.06
C MET A 97 -13.02 -1.25 -1.56
N PHE A 98 -13.38 -1.53 -0.31
CA PHE A 98 -13.15 -2.86 0.28
C PHE A 98 -14.06 -3.94 -0.31
N LYS A 99 -15.28 -3.58 -0.76
CA LYS A 99 -16.11 -4.49 -1.57
C LYS A 99 -15.44 -4.84 -2.90
N MET A 100 -14.86 -3.85 -3.58
CA MET A 100 -14.11 -4.09 -4.81
C MET A 100 -12.90 -5.01 -4.56
N LEU A 101 -12.18 -4.84 -3.47
CA LEU A 101 -11.04 -5.69 -3.13
C LEU A 101 -11.46 -7.14 -2.89
N HIS A 102 -12.52 -7.33 -2.10
CA HIS A 102 -13.10 -8.65 -1.86
C HIS A 102 -13.54 -9.33 -3.15
N ASP A 103 -14.36 -8.65 -3.96
CA ASP A 103 -14.90 -9.22 -5.20
C ASP A 103 -13.83 -9.38 -6.30
N GLY A 104 -12.79 -8.55 -6.26
CA GLY A 104 -11.64 -8.57 -7.16
C GLY A 104 -10.53 -9.54 -6.75
N ASN A 105 -10.72 -10.31 -5.68
CA ASN A 105 -9.75 -11.28 -5.12
C ASN A 105 -8.38 -10.65 -4.81
N PHE A 106 -8.38 -9.43 -4.26
CA PHE A 106 -7.18 -8.85 -3.66
C PHE A 106 -6.99 -9.43 -2.25
N THR A 107 -5.73 -9.62 -1.85
CA THR A 107 -5.40 -10.16 -0.52
C THR A 107 -5.42 -9.09 0.54
N TYR A 108 -4.88 -7.89 0.24
CA TYR A 108 -4.72 -6.87 1.27
C TYR A 108 -4.79 -5.43 0.74
N ASP A 109 -5.16 -4.52 1.63
CA ASP A 109 -4.97 -3.07 1.51
C ASP A 109 -3.88 -2.61 2.51
N SER A 110 -3.20 -1.52 2.18
CA SER A 110 -2.31 -0.82 3.10
C SER A 110 -2.51 0.68 2.95
N SER A 111 -3.72 1.15 3.22
CA SER A 111 -4.10 2.56 3.05
C SER A 111 -4.63 3.21 4.32
N MET A 112 -4.90 2.44 5.38
CA MET A 112 -5.47 2.98 6.62
C MET A 112 -4.38 3.34 7.62
N PRO A 113 -4.10 4.64 7.85
CA PRO A 113 -3.21 5.04 8.91
C PRO A 113 -3.86 4.90 10.28
N ILE A 114 -3.05 4.53 11.26
CA ILE A 114 -3.48 4.34 12.64
C ILE A 114 -2.61 5.13 13.60
N TYR A 115 -3.25 5.80 14.54
CA TYR A 115 -2.56 6.60 15.55
C TYR A 115 -1.88 5.73 16.60
N GLU A 116 -2.52 4.63 17.00
CA GLU A 116 -2.05 3.79 18.10
C GLU A 116 -0.77 3.04 17.70
N ASN A 117 0.33 3.47 18.31
CA ASN A 117 1.66 2.93 18.07
C ASN A 117 2.32 2.35 19.34
N LYS A 118 1.58 2.25 20.46
CA LYS A 118 2.03 1.73 21.75
C LYS A 118 0.93 0.94 22.47
N PRO A 119 0.78 -0.37 22.21
CA PRO A 119 1.52 -1.16 21.21
C PRO A 119 1.10 -0.79 19.78
N PRO A 120 1.97 -1.01 18.77
CA PRO A 120 1.56 -0.84 17.37
C PRO A 120 0.52 -1.90 16.99
N SER A 121 -0.42 -1.53 16.13
CA SER A 121 -1.36 -2.52 15.60
C SER A 121 -0.66 -3.48 14.65
N TRP A 122 -1.14 -4.73 14.67
CA TRP A 122 -0.75 -5.79 13.75
C TRP A 122 -1.71 -5.82 12.56
N PRO A 123 -1.31 -6.40 11.41
CA PRO A 123 -2.25 -6.69 10.34
C PRO A 123 -3.44 -7.50 10.83
N TYR A 124 -4.63 -7.21 10.31
CA TYR A 124 -5.88 -7.85 10.70
C TYR A 124 -6.78 -8.05 9.49
N THR A 125 -7.69 -9.02 9.56
CA THR A 125 -8.69 -9.24 8.52
C THR A 125 -9.90 -8.33 8.73
N LEU A 126 -10.58 -8.01 7.63
CA LEU A 126 -11.88 -7.34 7.63
C LEU A 126 -13.03 -8.33 7.78
N ASP A 127 -12.80 -9.50 8.37
CA ASP A 127 -13.87 -10.43 8.77
C ASP A 127 -14.83 -9.76 9.76
N TYR A 128 -14.32 -8.84 10.56
CA TYR A 128 -15.04 -8.09 11.59
C TYR A 128 -14.89 -6.57 11.39
N LYS A 129 -15.68 -5.81 12.15
CA LYS A 129 -15.61 -4.35 12.17
C LYS A 129 -14.19 -3.90 12.58
N VAL A 130 -13.69 -2.85 11.92
CA VAL A 130 -12.45 -2.17 12.30
C VAL A 130 -12.48 -1.75 13.77
N HIS A 131 -11.41 -2.04 14.49
CA HIS A 131 -11.30 -1.91 15.96
C HIS A 131 -10.59 -0.63 16.41
N HIS A 132 -10.23 0.25 15.47
CA HIS A 132 -9.55 1.52 15.73
C HIS A 132 -10.29 2.68 15.06
N ASP A 133 -9.91 3.90 15.42
CA ASP A 133 -10.49 5.11 14.84
C ASP A 133 -10.11 5.27 13.37
N CYS A 134 -11.07 5.78 12.59
CA CYS A 134 -10.87 6.09 11.19
C CYS A 134 -10.18 7.45 11.06
N MET A 135 -8.86 7.44 10.84
CA MET A 135 -8.06 8.66 10.75
C MET A 135 -8.37 9.48 9.48
N ILE A 136 -8.63 8.80 8.35
CA ILE A 136 -8.99 9.43 7.07
C ILE A 136 -10.31 8.80 6.61
N PRO A 137 -11.46 9.46 6.83
CA PRO A 137 -12.74 8.93 6.38
C PRO A 137 -12.86 8.98 4.84
N PRO A 138 -13.68 8.09 4.24
CA PRO A 138 -14.49 7.04 4.86
C PRO A 138 -13.76 5.68 5.00
N CYS A 139 -13.81 5.07 6.19
CA CYS A 139 -13.35 3.69 6.44
C CYS A 139 -14.46 2.65 6.22
N PRO A 140 -14.13 1.36 6.06
CA PRO A 140 -15.13 0.31 5.90
C PRO A 140 -15.93 0.13 7.21
N THR A 141 -17.24 -0.10 7.08
CA THR A 141 -18.15 -0.36 8.19
C THR A 141 -18.84 -1.72 8.09
N ARG A 142 -18.54 -2.48 7.04
CA ARG A 142 -19.02 -3.84 6.78
C ARG A 142 -17.85 -4.82 6.81
N SER A 143 -18.18 -6.11 6.96
CA SER A 143 -17.21 -7.18 6.86
C SER A 143 -16.91 -7.54 5.40
N TYR A 144 -15.65 -7.78 5.11
CA TYR A 144 -15.10 -8.27 3.85
C TYR A 144 -14.18 -9.46 4.13
N PRO A 145 -14.76 -10.66 4.34
CA PRO A 145 -13.98 -11.77 4.87
C PRO A 145 -12.78 -12.15 4.01
N GLY A 146 -11.65 -12.43 4.65
CA GLY A 146 -10.39 -12.78 4.00
C GLY A 146 -9.58 -11.62 3.43
N VAL A 147 -10.13 -10.41 3.31
CA VAL A 147 -9.35 -9.21 2.96
C VAL A 147 -8.59 -8.74 4.18
N TRP A 148 -7.27 -8.55 4.03
CA TRP A 148 -6.41 -8.03 5.09
C TRP A 148 -6.26 -6.51 4.99
N GLU A 149 -6.22 -5.86 6.15
CA GLU A 149 -5.63 -4.52 6.28
C GLU A 149 -4.22 -4.69 6.86
N VAL A 150 -3.24 -4.08 6.19
CA VAL A 150 -1.88 -3.88 6.71
C VAL A 150 -1.79 -2.42 7.14
N PRO A 151 -2.18 -2.10 8.39
CA PRO A 151 -2.38 -0.73 8.82
C PRO A 151 -1.06 0.04 8.84
N MET A 152 -1.11 1.31 8.47
CA MET A 152 0.05 2.20 8.49
C MET A 152 0.20 2.83 9.86
N VAL A 153 0.96 2.17 10.74
CA VAL A 153 1.29 2.70 12.07
C VAL A 153 2.02 4.03 11.94
N MET A 154 1.38 5.11 12.39
CA MET A 154 1.96 6.45 12.27
C MET A 154 3.20 6.58 13.13
N TRP A 155 4.22 7.21 12.56
CA TRP A 155 5.42 7.61 13.28
C TRP A 155 5.10 8.80 14.20
N GLN A 156 5.93 8.94 15.23
CA GLN A 156 6.03 10.18 15.98
C GLN A 156 7.30 10.88 15.51
N ASP A 157 7.15 12.05 14.91
CA ASP A 157 8.29 12.82 14.43
C ASP A 157 9.00 13.55 15.59
N LEU A 158 10.12 14.20 15.27
CA LEU A 158 11.00 14.87 16.23
C LEU A 158 10.32 16.06 16.93
N ASN A 159 9.31 16.65 16.32
CA ASN A 159 8.52 17.74 16.88
C ASN A 159 7.28 17.24 17.63
N GLY A 160 7.11 15.91 17.76
CA GLY A 160 5.93 15.29 18.35
C GLY A 160 4.72 15.24 17.42
N GLY A 161 4.88 15.64 16.16
CA GLY A 161 3.92 15.46 15.08
C GLY A 161 3.74 13.99 14.70
N ARG A 162 2.71 13.71 13.91
CA ARG A 162 2.38 12.36 13.45
C ARG A 162 2.32 12.31 11.94
N CYS A 163 2.89 11.26 11.38
CA CYS A 163 3.03 11.09 9.94
C CYS A 163 2.95 9.59 9.59
N SER A 164 2.27 9.27 8.48
CA SER A 164 2.16 7.89 7.98
C SER A 164 3.21 7.56 6.92
N MET A 165 3.78 8.60 6.31
CA MET A 165 4.78 8.55 5.25
C MET A 165 6.03 9.25 5.74
N GLY A 166 7.22 8.69 5.51
CA GLY A 166 8.48 9.25 5.99
C GLY A 166 8.76 10.66 5.44
N ASP A 167 8.35 10.94 4.20
CA ASP A 167 8.45 12.26 3.58
C ASP A 167 7.50 13.30 4.19
N ALA A 168 6.43 12.87 4.86
CA ALA A 168 5.46 13.74 5.52
C ALA A 168 5.83 14.05 6.99
N CYS A 169 6.84 13.36 7.54
CA CYS A 169 7.36 13.65 8.87
C CYS A 169 8.23 14.92 8.86
N SER A 170 8.36 15.58 10.02
CA SER A 170 9.36 16.63 10.17
C SER A 170 10.76 16.08 9.90
N ASN A 171 11.40 16.54 8.83
CA ASN A 171 12.71 16.05 8.42
C ASN A 171 13.77 17.15 8.62
N PRO A 172 14.78 16.95 9.48
CA PRO A 172 15.88 17.88 9.62
C PRO A 172 16.71 17.93 8.33
N PRO A 173 17.45 19.03 8.08
CA PRO A 173 18.22 19.21 6.86
C PRO A 173 19.42 18.26 6.72
N ASN A 174 19.81 17.55 7.79
CA ASN A 174 20.90 16.57 7.79
C ASN A 174 20.55 15.33 8.62
N ALA A 175 21.31 14.26 8.40
CA ALA A 175 21.11 12.97 9.06
C ALA A 175 21.43 13.01 10.57
N ASP A 176 22.29 13.93 11.02
CA ASP A 176 22.64 14.09 12.43
C ASP A 176 21.48 14.62 13.28
N GLY A 177 20.47 15.21 12.62
CA GLY A 177 19.26 15.69 13.28
C GLY A 177 18.16 14.65 13.46
N VAL A 178 18.32 13.44 12.89
CA VAL A 178 17.31 12.36 12.89
C VAL A 178 17.41 11.50 14.15
#